data_AF-A0A7C4JFM0-F1
#
_entry.id   AF-A0A7C4JFM0-F1
#
_cell.length_a   1.000
_cell.length_b   1.000
_cell.length_c   1.000
_cell.angle_alpha   90.00
_cell.angle_beta   90.00
_cell.angle_gamma   90.00
#
_symmetry.space_group_name_H-M   'P 1'
#
loop_
_entity.id
_entity.type
_entity.pdbx_description
1 polymer ?
#
loop_
_entity_poly.entity_id
_entity_poly.type
_entity_poly.pdbx_seq_one_letter_code
_entity_poly.pdbx_strand_id
1 'polypeptide(L)' 'FKPYGSEKTFAEMSIDEKNKYSHRAKAFRKFAKWYKGFKG' A
#
# COMPACT_ATOMS: atom_id res chain seq x y z
N PHE A 1 -14.08 1.93 6.54
CA PHE A 1 -12.97 2.92 6.48
C PHE A 1 -13.02 3.63 5.14
N LYS A 2 -12.96 4.97 5.10
CA LYS A 2 -12.91 5.75 3.86
C LYS A 2 -11.63 6.59 3.88
N PRO A 3 -10.63 6.30 3.04
CA PRO A 3 -9.41 7.11 2.99
C PRO A 3 -9.71 8.54 2.57
N TYR A 4 -9.01 9.52 3.15
CA TYR A 4 -9.14 10.92 2.77
C TYR A 4 -8.75 11.11 1.29
N GLY A 5 -9.61 11.78 0.51
CA GLY A 5 -9.42 11.98 -0.93
C GLY A 5 -9.89 10.83 -1.83
N SER A 6 -10.55 9.81 -1.28
CA SER A 6 -11.19 8.75 -2.07
C SER A 6 -12.71 8.94 -2.08
N GLU A 7 -13.33 8.82 -3.26
CA GLU A 7 -14.79 8.80 -3.38
C GLU A 7 -15.39 7.47 -2.89
N LYS A 8 -14.61 6.38 -2.97
CA LYS A 8 -14.98 5.02 -2.56
C LYS A 8 -14.56 4.68 -1.14
N THR A 9 -15.37 3.89 -0.44
CA THR A 9 -14.98 3.24 0.82
C THR A 9 -14.05 2.06 0.56
N PHE A 10 -13.33 1.61 1.59
CA PHE A 10 -12.39 0.49 1.48
C PHE A 10 -13.04 -0.84 1.09
N ALA A 11 -14.36 -0.99 1.27
CA ALA A 11 -15.12 -2.16 0.85
C ALA A 11 -15.50 -2.12 -0.65
N GLU A 12 -15.53 -0.92 -1.23
CA GLU A 12 -15.83 -0.66 -2.65
C GLU A 12 -14.57 -0.57 -3.52
N MET A 13 -13.40 -0.64 -2.90
CA MET A 13 -12.11 -0.66 -3.59
C MET A 13 -11.82 -2.06 -4.12
N SER A 14 -11.32 -2.13 -5.35
CA SER A 14 -10.69 -3.34 -5.89
C SER A 14 -9.50 -3.76 -5.02
N ILE A 15 -9.08 -5.03 -5.13
CA ILE A 15 -7.93 -5.56 -4.39
C ILE A 15 -6.67 -4.72 -4.68
N ASP A 16 -6.51 -4.24 -5.92
CA ASP A 16 -5.36 -3.41 -6.32
C ASP A 16 -5.40 -2.01 -5.69
N GLU A 17 -6.57 -1.37 -5.68
CA GLU A 17 -6.77 -0.08 -4.99
C GLU A 17 -6.50 -0.24 -3.48
N LYS A 18 -7.05 -1.29 -2.86
CA LYS A 18 -6.83 -1.63 -1.45
C LYS A 18 -5.35 -1.88 -1.14
N ASN A 19 -4.64 -2.56 -2.05
CA ASN A 19 -3.21 -2.80 -1.93
C ASN A 19 -2.39 -1.52 -2.06
N LYS A 20 -2.87 -0.47 -2.74
CA LYS A 20 -2.16 0.81 -2.80
C LYS A 20 -2.12 1.52 -1.43
N TYR A 21 -3.24 1.46 -0.70
CA TYR A 21 -3.44 2.20 0.56
C TYR A 21 -3.21 1.38 1.85
N SER A 22 -3.08 0.05 1.77
CA SER A 22 -2.91 -0.77 2.98
C SER A 22 -1.58 -0.50 3.70
N HIS A 23 -1.62 -0.57 5.04
CA HIS A 23 -0.42 -0.55 5.89
C HIS A 23 0.60 -1.63 5.48
N ARG A 24 0.10 -2.80 5.06
CA ARG A 24 0.89 -3.93 4.57
C ARG A 24 1.73 -3.55 3.36
N ALA A 25 1.12 -2.92 2.35
CA ALA A 25 1.87 -2.50 1.17
C ALA A 25 2.90 -1.39 1.47
N LYS A 26 2.61 -0.50 2.42
CA LYS A 26 3.60 0.49 2.91
C LYS A 26 4.81 -0.20 3.55
N ALA A 27 4.59 -1.27 4.34
CA ALA A 27 5.66 -2.07 4.92
C ALA A 27 6.50 -2.78 3.85
N PHE A 28 5.85 -3.46 2.88
CA PHE A 28 6.55 -4.13 1.79
C PHE A 28 7.35 -3.17 0.90
N ARG A 29 6.83 -1.96 0.62
CA ARG A 29 7.59 -0.93 -0.12
C ARG A 29 8.86 -0.49 0.62
N LYS A 30 8.77 -0.31 1.95
CA LYS A 30 9.95 0.01 2.78
C LYS A 30 10.96 -1.13 2.76
N PHE A 31 10.49 -2.37 2.91
CA PHE A 31 11.34 -3.56 2.83
C PHE A 31 12.03 -3.68 1.46
N ALA A 32 11.30 -3.53 0.36
CA ALA A 32 11.86 -3.60 -0.98
C ALA A 32 12.91 -2.50 -1.24
N LYS A 33 12.71 -1.28 -0.71
CA LYS A 33 13.71 -0.21 -0.79
C LYS A 33 14.98 -0.55 -0.03
N TRP A 34 14.86 -1.11 1.18
CA TRP A 34 16.00 -1.59 1.95
C TRP A 34 16.73 -2.71 1.21
N TYR A 35 16.00 -3.73 0.75
CA TYR A 35 16.55 -4.89 0.05
C TYR A 35 17.27 -4.50 -1.25
N LYS A 36 16.71 -3.59 -2.06
CA LYS A 36 17.35 -3.10 -3.29
C LYS A 36 18.62 -2.26 -3.04
N GLY A 37 18.69 -1.58 -1.90
CA GLY A 37 19.88 -0.82 -1.48
C GLY A 37 20.93 -1.68 -0.77
N PHE A 38 20.59 -2.91 -0.41
CA PHE A 38 21.49 -3.89 0.16
C PHE A 38 22.40 -4.43 -0.96
N LYS A 39 23.46 -3.67 -1.29
CA LYS A 39 24.62 -4.28 -1.93
C LYS A 39 25.33 -5.09 -0.85
N GLY A 40 25.15 -6.42 -0.91
CA GLY A 40 26.06 -7.35 -0.27
C GLY A 40 27.46 -7.23 -0.86
#